data_AF-A0AAD8H2V5-F1
#
_entry.id   AF-A0AAD8H2V5-F1
#
_cell.length_a   1.000
_cell.length_b   1.000
_cell.length_c   1.000
_cell.angle_alpha   90.00
_cell.angle_beta   90.00
_cell.angle_gamma   90.00
#
_symmetry.space_group_name_H-M   'P 1'
#
loop_
_entity.id
_entity.type
_entity.pdbx_description
1 polymer ?
#
loop_
_entity_poly.entity_id
_entity_poly.type
_entity_poly.pdbx_seq_one_letter_code
_entity_poly.pdbx_strand_id
1 'polypeptide(L)'
;MAGGTCLCLVAMTVGDAIVPLVMPFVQTSILENDNDWRACEASIYALGLILEDPTIEKLSPWLSILLDNLVDVMFTSNSHVIDRTAWTLSHVFELHSPVAGHSVITQENLPRVIVALLDDLSDSSHIAEKKLGGVEKTNSVILKTAN
;
A
#
# COMPACT_ATOMS: atom_id res chain seq x y z
N MET A 1 -15.75 -4.46 -9.14
CA MET A 1 -14.70 -5.42 -9.58
C MET A 1 -14.24 -5.20 -11.02
N ALA A 2 -15.11 -5.09 -12.02
CA ALA A 2 -14.70 -4.93 -13.44
C ALA A 2 -13.69 -3.77 -13.70
N GLY A 3 -13.86 -2.62 -13.03
CA GLY A 3 -12.93 -1.49 -13.16
C GLY A 3 -11.52 -1.80 -12.68
N GLY A 4 -11.38 -2.54 -11.56
CA GLY A 4 -10.07 -2.95 -11.05
C GLY A 4 -9.36 -3.93 -11.98
N THR A 5 -10.10 -4.91 -12.53
CA THR A 5 -9.55 -5.84 -13.53
C THR A 5 -9.09 -5.11 -14.78
N CYS A 6 -9.89 -4.15 -15.28
CA CYS A 6 -9.50 -3.33 -16.42
C CYS A 6 -8.21 -2.55 -16.14
N LEU A 7 -8.14 -1.89 -14.97
CA LEU A 7 -6.96 -1.11 -14.59
C LEU A 7 -5.70 -1.98 -14.49
N CYS A 8 -5.82 -3.18 -13.91
CA CYS A 8 -4.72 -4.14 -13.84
C CYS A 8 -4.23 -4.53 -15.25
N LEU A 9 -5.14 -4.91 -16.15
CA LEU A 9 -4.77 -5.24 -17.54
C LEU A 9 -4.12 -4.06 -18.27
N VAL A 10 -4.57 -2.84 -18.00
CA VAL A 10 -3.95 -1.63 -18.54
C VAL A 10 -2.53 -1.46 -17.99
N ALA A 11 -2.33 -1.60 -16.67
CA ALA A 11 -1.01 -1.52 -16.04
C ALA A 11 -0.03 -2.54 -16.64
N MET A 12 -0.47 -3.80 -16.79
CA MET A 12 0.30 -4.87 -17.44
C MET A 12 0.67 -4.55 -18.90
N THR A 13 -0.18 -3.77 -19.58
CA THR A 13 0.04 -3.43 -21.00
C THR A 13 0.97 -2.23 -21.17
N VAL A 14 0.87 -1.22 -20.30
CA VAL A 14 1.56 0.07 -20.50
C VAL A 14 2.72 0.31 -19.53
N GLY A 15 2.87 -0.51 -18.49
CA GLY A 15 3.92 -0.39 -17.46
C GLY A 15 3.95 1.01 -16.84
N ASP A 16 5.13 1.62 -16.80
CA ASP A 16 5.40 2.92 -16.17
C ASP A 16 4.49 4.07 -16.60
N ALA A 17 3.90 3.99 -17.81
CA ALA A 17 3.02 5.03 -18.31
C ALA A 17 1.72 5.16 -17.51
N ILE A 18 1.33 4.13 -16.74
CA ILE A 18 0.12 4.16 -15.91
C ILE A 18 0.28 5.05 -14.67
N VAL A 19 1.50 5.14 -14.14
CA VAL A 19 1.80 5.83 -12.88
C VAL A 19 1.33 7.30 -12.90
N PRO A 20 1.75 8.16 -13.84
CA PRO A 20 1.31 9.56 -13.84
C PRO A 20 -0.19 9.75 -14.08
N LEU A 21 -0.91 8.73 -14.57
CA LEU A 21 -2.36 8.78 -14.80
C LEU A 21 -3.16 8.46 -13.54
N VAL A 22 -2.64 7.56 -12.68
CA VAL A 22 -3.32 7.10 -11.47
C VAL A 22 -2.96 7.94 -10.25
N MET A 23 -1.71 8.41 -10.15
CA MET A 23 -1.25 9.14 -8.96
C MET A 23 -2.06 10.39 -8.59
N PRO A 24 -2.58 11.22 -9.53
CA PRO A 24 -3.42 12.36 -9.16
C PRO A 24 -4.68 11.95 -8.38
N PHE A 25 -5.32 10.85 -8.78
CA PHE A 25 -6.48 10.32 -8.07
C PHE A 25 -6.11 9.82 -6.67
N VAL A 26 -4.98 9.11 -6.55
CA VAL A 26 -4.46 8.62 -5.28
C VAL A 26 -4.15 9.77 -4.32
N GLN A 27 -3.45 10.80 -4.80
CA GLN A 27 -3.05 11.94 -3.99
C GLN A 27 -4.26 12.75 -3.50
N THR A 28 -5.21 13.08 -4.37
CA THR A 28 -6.41 13.82 -3.96
C THR A 28 -7.20 13.07 -2.89
N SER A 29 -7.40 11.76 -3.05
CA SER A 29 -8.20 11.00 -2.08
C SER A 29 -7.47 10.73 -0.75
N ILE A 30 -6.14 10.52 -0.76
CA ILE A 30 -5.38 10.17 0.44
C ILE A 30 -4.83 11.40 1.18
N LEU A 31 -4.38 12.43 0.45
CA LEU A 31 -3.71 13.61 1.03
C LEU A 31 -4.66 14.76 1.33
N GLU A 32 -5.68 14.97 0.48
CA GLU A 32 -6.58 16.13 0.62
C GLU A 32 -7.76 15.85 1.58
N ASN A 33 -7.79 14.65 2.19
CA ASN A 33 -8.74 14.22 3.21
C ASN A 33 -10.20 14.48 2.80
N ASP A 34 -10.54 13.96 1.61
CA ASP A 34 -11.92 14.00 1.10
C ASP A 34 -12.82 13.14 2.01
N ASN A 35 -13.99 13.66 2.36
CA ASN A 35 -14.89 13.04 3.34
C ASN A 35 -15.64 11.81 2.77
N ASP A 36 -15.36 11.42 1.52
CA ASP A 36 -15.90 10.24 0.86
C ASP A 36 -14.98 9.02 0.99
N TRP A 37 -15.32 8.15 1.94
CA TRP A 37 -14.62 6.89 2.16
C TRP A 37 -14.59 5.97 0.92
N ARG A 38 -15.54 6.11 -0.02
CA ARG A 38 -15.55 5.29 -1.25
C ARG A 38 -14.49 5.75 -2.23
N ALA A 39 -14.26 7.06 -2.32
CA ALA A 39 -13.19 7.60 -3.15
C ALA A 39 -11.83 7.17 -2.58
N CYS A 40 -11.66 7.25 -1.26
CA CYS A 40 -10.48 6.77 -0.55
C CYS A 40 -10.26 5.26 -0.73
N GLU A 41 -11.29 4.43 -0.56
CA GLU A 41 -11.20 2.99 -0.80
C GLU A 41 -10.77 2.70 -2.26
N ALA A 42 -11.40 3.36 -3.23
CA ALA A 42 -11.13 3.16 -4.64
C ALA A 42 -9.72 3.62 -5.04
N SER A 43 -9.22 4.70 -4.44
CA SER A 43 -7.89 5.23 -4.71
C SER A 43 -6.80 4.32 -4.16
N ILE A 44 -6.99 3.79 -2.95
CA ILE A 44 -6.09 2.82 -2.34
C ILE A 44 -6.09 1.52 -3.14
N TYR A 45 -7.26 1.06 -3.58
CA TYR A 45 -7.35 -0.12 -4.43
C TYR A 45 -6.66 0.10 -5.79
N ALA A 46 -6.84 1.26 -6.42
CA ALA A 46 -6.16 1.61 -7.67
C ALA A 46 -4.63 1.66 -7.50
N LEU A 47 -4.13 2.21 -6.38
CA LEU A 47 -2.72 2.19 -6.04
C LEU A 47 -2.19 0.76 -5.97
N GLY A 48 -2.84 -0.12 -5.20
CA GLY A 48 -2.37 -1.50 -5.04
C GLY A 48 -2.36 -2.30 -6.34
N LEU A 49 -3.29 -2.04 -7.27
CA LEU A 49 -3.34 -2.69 -8.58
C LEU A 49 -2.19 -2.29 -9.52
N ILE A 50 -1.55 -1.14 -9.31
CA ILE A 50 -0.44 -0.68 -10.15
C ILE A 50 0.93 -0.95 -9.51
N LEU A 51 1.02 -1.75 -8.45
CA LEU A 51 2.29 -2.05 -7.77
C LEU A 51 3.08 -3.19 -8.41
N GLU A 52 2.46 -4.06 -9.21
CA GLU A 52 3.12 -5.24 -9.78
C GLU A 52 3.93 -4.96 -11.07
N ASP A 53 3.41 -4.14 -11.99
CA ASP A 53 3.97 -4.02 -13.34
C ASP A 53 4.97 -2.86 -13.55
N PRO A 54 4.75 -1.66 -12.98
CA PRO A 54 5.68 -0.55 -13.16
C PRO A 54 7.03 -0.78 -12.46
N THR A 55 8.06 -0.12 -12.97
CA THR A 55 9.40 -0.16 -12.39
C THR A 55 9.41 0.44 -10.98
N ILE A 56 10.17 -0.18 -10.09
CA ILE A 56 10.33 0.28 -8.70
C ILE A 56 10.88 1.72 -8.68
N GLU A 57 11.75 2.08 -9.63
CA GLU A 57 12.28 3.45 -9.78
C GLU A 57 11.17 4.48 -9.99
N LYS A 58 10.09 4.11 -10.69
CA LYS A 58 8.95 5.00 -10.95
C LYS A 58 7.98 5.07 -9.78
N LEU A 59 7.81 3.97 -9.04
CA LEU A 59 6.88 3.86 -7.92
C LEU A 59 7.47 4.38 -6.60
N SER A 60 8.76 4.14 -6.35
CA SER A 60 9.41 4.40 -5.07
C SER A 60 9.25 5.84 -4.56
N PRO A 61 9.41 6.90 -5.37
CA PRO A 61 9.22 8.28 -4.91
C PRO A 61 7.79 8.53 -4.40
N TRP A 62 6.80 7.92 -5.04
CA TRP A 62 5.40 8.05 -4.64
C TRP A 62 5.10 7.29 -3.36
N LEU A 63 5.61 6.06 -3.23
CA LEU A 63 5.39 5.24 -2.05
C LEU A 63 6.04 5.86 -0.81
N SER A 64 7.22 6.47 -0.94
CA SER A 64 7.86 7.20 0.15
C SER A 64 7.03 8.40 0.62
N ILE A 65 6.29 9.07 -0.28
CA ILE A 65 5.41 10.19 0.07
C ILE A 65 4.12 9.70 0.74
N LEU A 66 3.56 8.59 0.24
CA LEU A 66 2.24 8.12 0.65
C LEU A 66 2.24 7.19 1.87
N LEU A 67 3.39 6.58 2.22
CA LEU A 67 3.44 5.53 3.24
C LEU A 67 2.87 6.00 4.58
N ASP A 68 3.27 7.17 5.07
CA ASP A 68 2.77 7.67 6.36
C ASP A 68 1.26 7.91 6.32
N ASN A 69 0.74 8.43 5.21
CA ASN A 69 -0.70 8.60 5.03
C ASN A 69 -1.44 7.26 4.97
N LEU A 70 -0.91 6.25 4.29
CA LEU A 70 -1.49 4.90 4.27
C LEU A 70 -1.50 4.28 5.67
N VAL A 71 -0.45 4.49 6.45
CA VAL A 71 -0.39 4.06 7.85
C VAL A 71 -1.44 4.81 8.68
N ASP A 72 -1.64 6.12 8.47
CA ASP A 72 -2.68 6.88 9.16
C ASP A 72 -4.10 6.38 8.81
N VAL A 73 -4.32 6.00 7.55
CA VAL A 73 -5.60 5.45 7.08
C VAL A 73 -5.96 4.13 7.78
N MET A 74 -4.97 3.33 8.20
CA MET A 74 -5.20 2.09 8.97
C MET A 74 -5.86 2.33 10.33
N PHE A 75 -5.77 3.55 10.88
CA PHE A 75 -6.39 3.92 12.15
C PHE A 75 -7.76 4.61 11.98
N THR A 76 -8.34 4.60 10.78
CA THR A 76 -9.68 5.14 10.53
C THR A 76 -10.77 4.17 10.98
N SER A 77 -12.01 4.63 11.12
CA SER A 77 -13.13 3.78 11.60
C SER A 77 -13.83 2.97 10.49
N ASN A 78 -13.42 3.11 9.22
CA ASN A 78 -14.10 2.45 8.10
C ASN A 78 -13.41 1.14 7.73
N SER A 79 -14.07 0.02 8.04
CA SER A 79 -13.53 -1.33 7.79
C SER A 79 -13.22 -1.63 6.33
N HIS A 80 -13.98 -1.07 5.37
CA HIS A 80 -13.68 -1.24 3.94
C HIS A 80 -12.37 -0.57 3.55
N VAL A 81 -12.14 0.64 4.05
CA VAL A 81 -10.91 1.40 3.79
C VAL A 81 -9.73 0.70 4.46
N ILE A 82 -9.87 0.25 5.71
CA ILE A 82 -8.82 -0.49 6.43
C ILE A 82 -8.47 -1.79 5.69
N ASP A 83 -9.45 -2.58 5.25
CA ASP A 83 -9.22 -3.83 4.53
C ASP A 83 -8.41 -3.62 3.23
N ARG A 84 -8.75 -2.58 2.46
CA ARG A 84 -8.01 -2.25 1.23
C ARG A 84 -6.63 -1.69 1.52
N THR A 85 -6.49 -0.92 2.60
CA THR A 85 -5.20 -0.34 3.00
C THR A 85 -4.25 -1.43 3.45
N ALA A 86 -4.71 -2.39 4.27
CA ALA A 86 -3.93 -3.55 4.68
C ALA A 86 -3.46 -4.37 3.48
N TRP A 87 -4.37 -4.64 2.53
CA TRP A 87 -4.02 -5.36 1.30
C TRP A 87 -2.96 -4.61 0.47
N THR A 88 -3.11 -3.29 0.33
CA THR A 88 -2.20 -2.45 -0.46
C THR A 88 -0.82 -2.34 0.21
N LEU A 89 -0.78 -2.10 1.52
CA LEU A 89 0.47 -2.05 2.29
C LEU A 89 1.27 -3.35 2.19
N SER A 90 0.59 -4.50 2.18
CA SER A 90 1.24 -5.80 1.96
C SER A 90 2.06 -5.85 0.67
N HIS A 91 1.55 -5.29 -0.42
CA HIS A 91 2.24 -5.21 -1.72
C HIS A 91 3.34 -4.15 -1.71
N VAL A 92 3.12 -3.00 -1.05
CA VAL A 92 4.16 -1.99 -0.86
C VAL A 92 5.39 -2.57 -0.15
N PHE A 93 5.19 -3.46 0.82
CA PHE A 93 6.30 -4.12 1.52
C PHE A 93 7.02 -5.17 0.67
N GLU A 94 6.36 -5.79 -0.30
CA GLU A 94 7.04 -6.69 -1.25
C GLU A 94 8.00 -5.94 -2.18
N LEU A 95 7.69 -4.68 -2.48
CA LEU A 95 8.57 -3.80 -3.27
C LEU A 95 9.76 -3.28 -2.46
N HIS A 96 9.78 -3.46 -1.14
CA HIS A 96 10.89 -3.03 -0.31
C HIS A 96 12.09 -3.96 -0.50
N SER A 97 13.15 -3.42 -1.13
CA SER A 97 14.42 -4.12 -1.32
C SER A 97 15.59 -3.20 -0.95
N PRO A 98 16.06 -3.25 0.31
CA PRO A 98 17.22 -2.47 0.77
C PRO A 98 18.47 -2.75 -0.07
N VAL A 99 18.64 -4.01 -0.51
CA VAL A 99 19.78 -4.46 -1.33
C VAL A 99 19.77 -3.82 -2.72
N ALA A 100 18.60 -3.52 -3.26
CA ALA A 100 18.45 -2.86 -4.55
C ALA A 100 18.47 -1.32 -4.44
N GLY A 101 18.73 -0.74 -3.26
CA GLY A 101 18.71 0.71 -3.02
C GLY A 101 17.32 1.33 -2.91
N HIS A 102 16.27 0.50 -2.85
CA HIS A 102 14.87 0.94 -2.83
C HIS A 102 14.27 0.69 -1.44
N SER A 103 14.37 1.71 -0.58
CA SER A 103 13.90 1.66 0.81
C SER A 103 12.65 2.54 1.00
N VAL A 104 11.47 1.93 0.89
CA VAL A 104 10.20 2.60 1.24
C VAL A 104 10.00 2.60 2.76
N ILE A 105 10.35 1.49 3.41
CA ILE A 105 10.37 1.38 4.88
C ILE A 105 11.71 1.93 5.38
N THR A 106 11.67 2.77 6.40
CA THR A 106 12.84 3.33 7.08
C THR A 106 12.83 2.90 8.54
N GLN A 107 13.96 3.02 9.22
CA GLN A 107 14.04 2.70 10.66
C GLN A 107 13.11 3.58 11.51
N GLU A 108 12.75 4.77 11.01
CA GLU A 108 11.88 5.73 11.70
C GLU A 108 10.39 5.38 11.56
N ASN A 109 9.95 4.92 10.38
CA ASN A 109 8.54 4.59 10.14
C ASN A 109 8.18 3.14 10.51
N LEU A 110 9.19 2.25 10.61
CA LEU A 110 9.00 0.83 10.91
C LEU A 110 8.17 0.56 12.18
N PRO A 111 8.39 1.25 13.33
CA PRO A 111 7.58 1.01 14.52
C PRO A 111 6.10 1.33 14.30
N ARG A 112 5.79 2.42 13.57
CA ARG A 112 4.39 2.82 13.28
C ARG A 112 3.74 1.82 12.33
N VAL A 113 4.46 1.35 11.32
CA VAL A 113 3.99 0.31 10.38
C VAL A 113 3.67 -0.98 11.13
N ILE A 114 4.58 -1.44 11.99
CA ILE A 114 4.37 -2.65 12.79
C ILE A 114 3.15 -2.49 13.70
N VAL A 115 3.00 -1.34 14.37
CA VAL A 115 1.81 -1.08 15.18
C VAL A 115 0.56 -1.09 14.31
N ALA A 116 0.51 -0.40 13.17
CA ALA A 116 -0.69 -0.38 12.31
C ALA A 116 -1.08 -1.77 11.76
N LEU A 117 -0.11 -2.65 11.55
CA LEU A 117 -0.36 -4.04 11.13
C LEU A 117 -0.79 -4.95 12.28
N LEU A 118 -0.27 -4.73 13.48
CA LEU A 118 -0.58 -5.53 14.67
C LEU A 118 -1.80 -5.01 15.44
N ASP A 119 -2.14 -3.74 15.27
CA ASP A 119 -3.28 -3.11 15.88
C ASP A 119 -4.54 -3.76 15.35
N ASP A 120 -5.37 -4.23 16.27
CA ASP A 120 -6.61 -4.95 16.02
C ASP A 120 -6.52 -6.16 15.06
N LEU A 121 -5.66 -7.13 15.39
CA LEU A 121 -5.80 -8.52 14.91
C LEU A 121 -7.08 -9.21 15.43
N SER A 122 -7.80 -8.56 16.35
CA SER A 122 -9.11 -8.96 16.88
C SER A 122 -10.28 -8.54 15.99
N ASP A 123 -10.04 -7.72 14.96
CA ASP A 123 -11.09 -7.28 14.04
C ASP A 123 -11.50 -8.38 13.05
N SER A 124 -12.69 -8.22 12.46
CA SER A 124 -13.37 -9.21 11.59
C SER A 124 -12.42 -10.08 10.74
N SER A 125 -12.63 -11.40 10.77
CA SER A 125 -11.63 -12.44 10.39
C SER A 125 -10.86 -12.26 9.07
N HIS A 126 -11.43 -11.53 8.09
CA HIS A 126 -10.80 -11.27 6.79
C HIS A 126 -9.72 -10.16 6.83
N ILE A 127 -9.87 -9.17 7.72
CA ILE A 127 -8.88 -8.08 7.90
C ILE A 127 -7.66 -8.62 8.63
N ALA A 128 -7.88 -9.44 9.67
CA ALA A 128 -6.84 -10.08 10.45
C ALA A 128 -5.90 -10.95 9.60
N GLU A 129 -6.44 -11.70 8.63
CA GLU A 129 -5.65 -12.52 7.70
C GLU A 129 -4.68 -11.68 6.86
N LYS A 130 -5.15 -10.56 6.31
CA LYS A 130 -4.31 -9.66 5.49
C LYS A 130 -3.27 -8.93 6.32
N LYS A 131 -3.65 -8.49 7.52
CA LYS A 131 -2.72 -7.88 8.49
C LYS A 131 -1.60 -8.87 8.85
N LEU A 132 -1.93 -10.12 9.14
CA LEU A 132 -0.95 -11.18 9.41
C LEU A 132 -0.02 -11.42 8.22
N GLY A 133 -0.55 -11.51 7.00
CA GLY A 133 0.27 -11.63 5.79
C GLY A 133 1.20 -10.43 5.58
N GLY A 134 0.77 -9.21 5.95
CA GLY A 134 1.63 -8.03 6.00
C GLY A 134 2.77 -8.17 6.99
N VAL A 135 2.49 -8.63 8.22
CA VAL A 135 3.50 -8.85 9.27
C VAL A 135 4.54 -9.88 8.85
N GLU A 136 4.13 -11.02 8.28
CA GLU A 136 5.04 -12.07 7.81
C GLU A 136 5.98 -11.54 6.73
N LYS A 137 5.45 -10.76 5.78
CA LYS A 137 6.24 -10.15 4.71
C LYS A 137 7.23 -9.12 5.26
N THR A 138 6.80 -8.22 6.15
CA THR A 138 7.70 -7.25 6.80
C THR A 138 8.83 -7.96 7.54
N ASN A 139 8.53 -9.03 8.27
CA ASN A 139 9.55 -9.83 8.97
C ASN A 139 10.54 -10.49 7.99
N SER A 140 10.05 -11.01 6.86
CA SER A 140 10.90 -11.57 5.81
C SER A 140 11.86 -10.53 5.21
N VAL A 141 11.41 -9.28 5.09
CA VAL A 141 12.26 -8.18 4.60
C VAL A 141 13.30 -7.79 5.64
N ILE A 142 12.92 -7.64 6.91
CA ILE A 142 13.86 -7.37 8.02
C ILE A 142 14.96 -8.44 8.07
N LEU A 143 14.60 -9.71 7.99
CA LEU A 143 15.57 -10.82 8.00
C LEU A 143 16.52 -10.80 6.80
N LYS A 144 16.03 -10.40 5.61
CA LYS A 144 16.87 -10.22 4.41
C LYS A 144 17.79 -8.99 4.50
N THR A 145 17.49 -8.04 5.37
CA THR A 145 18.29 -6.81 5.55
C THR A 145 19.40 -6.98 6.59
N ALA A 146 19.26 -7.96 7.50
CA ALA A 146 20.17 -8.23 8.59
C ALA A 146 21.33 -9.19 8.24
N ASN A 147 21.39 -9.69 7.00
CA ASN A 147 22.35 -10.69 6.51
C ASN A 147 23.05 -10.16 5.25
#